data_AF-A0A929QYP9-F1
#
_entry.id   AF-A0A929QYP9-F1
#
_cell.length_a   1.000
_cell.length_b   1.000
_cell.length_c   1.000
_cell.angle_alpha   90.00
_cell.angle_beta   90.00
_cell.angle_gamma   90.00
#
_symmetry.space_group_name_H-M   'P 1'
#
loop_
_entity.id
_entity.type
_entity.pdbx_description
1 polymer ?
#
loop_
_entity_poly.entity_id
_entity_poly.type
_entity_poly.pdbx_seq_one_letter_code
_entity_poly.pdbx_strand_id
1 'polypeptide(L)'
;MARPTSKDELIVASARGYGKLAGFAASMTEGELAAPFDFSADKGKKEAHWSRDENLRDVLVHLHEWHRLLLEWVNANAAGEGRPFLPEPYTWRTYGDMNIALWRKHQETPLEEARGLLEESHNAVMALAEGFS
;
A
#
# COMPACT_ATOMS: atom_id res chain seq x y z
N MET A 1 4.65 17.89 2.88
CA MET A 1 5.78 17.83 1.92
C MET A 1 5.26 18.27 0.56
N ALA A 2 6.05 19.01 -0.23
CA ALA A 2 5.68 19.32 -1.61
C ALA A 2 5.56 18.02 -2.42
N ARG A 3 4.62 17.98 -3.37
CA ARG A 3 4.48 16.83 -4.27
C ARG A 3 5.68 16.82 -5.23
N PRO A 4 6.30 15.66 -5.50
CA PRO A 4 7.34 15.56 -6.50
C PRO A 4 6.88 16.07 -7.86
N THR A 5 7.78 16.77 -8.56
CA THR A 5 7.53 17.35 -9.90
C THR A 5 8.48 16.84 -10.96
N SER A 6 9.49 16.06 -10.56
CA SER A 6 10.39 15.32 -11.45
C SER A 6 10.47 13.85 -11.05
N LYS A 7 10.99 13.02 -11.97
CA LYS A 7 11.29 11.60 -11.71
C LYS A 7 12.23 11.44 -10.51
N ASP A 8 13.32 12.19 -10.48
CA ASP A 8 14.31 12.11 -9.39
C ASP A 8 13.68 12.51 -8.05
N GLU A 9 12.86 13.56 -8.02
CA GLU A 9 12.10 13.93 -6.82
C GLU A 9 11.14 12.83 -6.39
N LEU A 10 10.49 12.14 -7.34
CA LEU A 10 9.56 11.06 -7.06
C LEU A 10 10.29 9.85 -6.46
N ILE A 11 11.41 9.44 -7.03
CA ILE A 11 12.23 8.33 -6.53
C ILE A 11 12.74 8.65 -5.12
N VAL A 12 13.31 9.84 -4.91
CA VAL A 12 13.81 10.27 -3.59
C VAL A 12 12.69 10.33 -2.55
N ALA A 13 11.53 10.88 -2.92
CA ALA A 13 10.39 10.96 -2.00
C ALA A 13 9.83 9.57 -1.66
N SER A 14 9.77 8.67 -2.64
CA SER A 14 9.29 7.29 -2.47
C SER A 14 10.22 6.49 -1.55
N ALA A 15 11.54 6.54 -1.81
CA ALA A 15 12.55 5.89 -0.98
C ALA A 15 12.53 6.42 0.48
N ARG A 16 12.39 7.75 0.64
CA ARG A 16 12.27 8.37 1.97
C ARG A 16 10.99 7.92 2.70
N GLY A 17 9.87 7.88 1.98
CA GLY A 17 8.58 7.46 2.54
C GLY A 17 8.59 6.01 3.00
N TYR A 18 9.06 5.11 2.13
CA TYR A 18 9.23 3.70 2.46
C TYR A 18 10.21 3.49 3.61
N GLY A 19 11.39 4.11 3.56
CA GLY A 19 12.38 4.00 4.62
C GLY A 19 11.87 4.49 5.97
N LYS A 20 11.06 5.56 6.01
CA LYS A 20 10.41 6.03 7.24
C LYS A 20 9.41 5.01 7.79
N LEU A 21 8.58 4.43 6.93
CA LEU A 21 7.61 3.39 7.34
C LEU A 21 8.33 2.15 7.85
N ALA A 22 9.30 1.63 7.09
CA ALA A 22 10.08 0.46 7.45
C ALA A 22 10.87 0.67 8.75
N GLY A 23 11.52 1.83 8.90
CA GLY A 23 12.24 2.21 10.11
C GLY A 23 11.33 2.34 11.33
N PHE A 24 10.14 2.95 11.17
CA PHE A 24 9.15 3.01 12.24
C PHE A 24 8.70 1.61 12.66
N ALA A 25 8.34 0.77 11.69
CA ALA A 25 7.91 -0.60 11.93
C ALA A 25 9.01 -1.48 12.55
N ALA A 26 10.29 -1.19 12.29
CA ALA A 26 11.43 -1.90 12.90
C ALA A 26 11.73 -1.40 14.33
N SER A 27 11.31 -0.18 14.68
CA SER A 27 11.48 0.39 16.03
C SER A 27 10.42 -0.07 17.03
N MET A 28 9.34 -0.70 16.56
CA MET A 28 8.26 -1.21 17.40
C MET A 28 8.68 -2.48 18.15
N THR A 29 8.23 -2.60 19.39
CA THR A 29 8.36 -3.80 20.20
C THR A 29 7.42 -4.91 19.73
N GLU A 30 7.69 -6.16 20.12
CA GLU A 30 6.78 -7.29 19.82
C GLU A 30 5.34 -7.05 20.31
N GLY A 31 5.19 -6.41 21.47
CA GLY A 31 3.89 -6.05 22.02
C GLY A 31 3.15 -5.01 21.17
N GLU A 32 3.86 -3.99 20.67
CA GLU A 32 3.28 -2.98 19.77
C GLU A 32 2.94 -3.56 18.39
N LEU A 33 3.74 -4.51 17.89
CA LEU A 33 3.48 -5.20 16.62
C LEU A 33 2.25 -6.11 16.70
N ALA A 34 1.97 -6.69 17.87
CA ALA A 34 0.81 -7.55 18.12
C ALA A 34 -0.44 -6.75 18.55
N ALA A 35 -0.28 -5.49 18.96
CA ALA A 35 -1.38 -4.68 19.47
C ALA A 35 -2.35 -4.29 18.34
N PRO A 36 -3.66 -4.50 18.51
CA PRO A 36 -4.64 -3.95 17.60
C PRO A 36 -4.67 -2.43 17.72
N PHE A 37 -4.94 -1.76 16.61
CA PHE A 37 -5.25 -0.35 16.60
C PHE A 37 -6.64 -0.13 17.22
N ASP A 38 -6.74 0.85 18.12
CA ASP A 38 -8.02 1.29 18.69
C ASP A 38 -8.21 2.78 18.43
N PHE A 39 -9.17 3.08 17.56
CA PHE A 39 -9.59 4.43 17.21
C PHE A 39 -11.03 4.73 17.65
N SER A 40 -11.64 3.86 18.46
CA SER A 40 -13.05 3.96 18.85
C SER A 40 -13.38 5.25 19.63
N ALA A 41 -12.39 5.79 20.36
CA ALA A 41 -12.51 7.05 21.09
C ALA A 41 -12.41 8.30 20.18
N ASP A 42 -11.88 8.17 18.96
CA ASP A 42 -11.57 9.27 18.06
C ASP A 42 -12.74 9.58 17.10
N LYS A 43 -13.74 10.30 17.59
CA LYS A 43 -14.98 10.65 16.82
C LYS A 43 -14.73 11.43 15.51
N GLY A 44 -13.52 11.95 15.31
CA GLY A 44 -13.11 12.62 14.09
C GLY A 44 -12.69 11.68 12.96
N LYS A 45 -12.37 10.42 13.26
CA LYS A 45 -11.93 9.39 12.32
C LYS A 45 -13.14 8.72 11.67
N LYS A 46 -13.55 9.20 10.50
CA LYS A 46 -14.80 8.76 9.83
C LYS A 46 -14.56 7.92 8.57
N GLU A 47 -13.33 7.93 8.06
CA GLU A 47 -12.93 7.17 6.90
C GLU A 47 -12.87 5.67 7.20
N ALA A 48 -13.24 4.85 6.23
CA ALA A 48 -13.34 3.39 6.40
C ALA A 48 -12.03 2.70 6.81
N HIS A 49 -10.87 3.29 6.49
CA HIS A 49 -9.57 2.68 6.84
C HIS A 49 -9.33 2.65 8.35
N TRP A 50 -9.93 3.57 9.13
CA TRP A 50 -9.78 3.58 10.59
C TRP A 50 -10.43 2.40 11.30
N SER A 51 -11.42 1.77 10.68
CA SER A 51 -12.06 0.55 11.20
C SER A 51 -11.64 -0.71 10.44
N ARG A 52 -11.05 -0.56 9.25
CA ARG A 52 -10.66 -1.68 8.39
C ARG A 52 -9.27 -2.20 8.77
N ASP A 53 -8.28 -1.32 8.88
CA ASP A 53 -6.91 -1.76 9.16
C ASP A 53 -6.75 -1.88 10.67
N GLU A 54 -6.61 -3.11 11.17
CA GLU A 54 -6.65 -3.39 12.60
C GLU A 54 -5.26 -3.45 13.23
N ASN A 55 -4.20 -3.56 12.43
CA ASN A 55 -2.82 -3.59 12.91
C ASN A 55 -1.83 -3.28 11.77
N LEU A 56 -0.53 -3.33 12.08
CA LEU A 56 0.52 -3.03 11.12
C LEU A 56 0.44 -3.90 9.84
N ARG A 57 0.20 -5.21 9.96
CA ARG A 57 0.11 -6.11 8.79
C ARG A 57 -0.92 -5.59 7.80
N ASP A 58 -2.10 -5.18 8.27
CA ASP A 58 -3.18 -4.72 7.41
C ASP A 58 -2.78 -3.47 6.60
N VAL A 59 -2.00 -2.57 7.21
CA VAL A 59 -1.43 -1.41 6.50
C VAL A 59 -0.42 -1.84 5.45
N LEU A 60 0.48 -2.78 5.78
CA LEU A 60 1.53 -3.25 4.87
C LEU A 60 0.95 -3.96 3.65
N VAL A 61 0.02 -4.89 3.84
CA VAL A 61 -0.63 -5.61 2.74
C VAL A 61 -1.51 -4.69 1.90
N HIS A 62 -2.13 -3.67 2.51
CA HIS A 62 -2.87 -2.66 1.76
C HIS A 62 -1.95 -1.93 0.78
N LEU A 63 -0.79 -1.45 1.24
CA LEU A 63 0.19 -0.79 0.38
C LEU A 63 0.73 -1.74 -0.71
N HIS A 64 0.99 -3.00 -0.36
CA HIS A 64 1.39 -4.03 -1.33
C HIS A 64 0.37 -4.21 -2.46
N GLU A 65 -0.92 -4.38 -2.13
CA GLU A 65 -1.96 -4.59 -3.15
C GLU A 65 -2.13 -3.36 -4.05
N TRP A 66 -1.97 -2.14 -3.53
CA TRP A 66 -1.96 -0.93 -4.35
C TRP A 66 -0.73 -0.83 -5.27
N HIS A 67 0.44 -1.28 -4.83
CA HIS A 67 1.60 -1.43 -5.72
C HIS A 67 1.31 -2.45 -6.83
N ARG A 68 0.66 -3.58 -6.51
CA ARG A 68 0.27 -4.58 -7.51
C ARG A 68 -0.67 -4.00 -8.56
N LEU A 69 -1.69 -3.25 -8.16
CA LEU A 69 -2.60 -2.57 -9.10
C LEU A 69 -1.83 -1.63 -10.05
N LEU A 70 -0.88 -0.86 -9.52
CA LEU A 70 -0.03 0.01 -10.33
C LEU A 70 0.82 -0.78 -11.33
N LEU A 71 1.52 -1.82 -10.85
CA LEU A 71 2.40 -2.64 -11.69
C LEU A 71 1.62 -3.33 -12.82
N GLU A 72 0.48 -3.93 -12.49
CA GLU A 72 -0.38 -4.61 -13.46
C GLU A 72 -0.93 -3.63 -14.51
N TRP A 73 -1.39 -2.46 -14.08
CA TRP A 73 -1.90 -1.43 -14.97
C TRP A 73 -0.82 -0.86 -15.91
N VAL A 74 0.35 -0.50 -15.39
CA VAL A 74 1.44 0.06 -16.22
C VAL A 74 1.96 -0.97 -17.21
N ASN A 75 2.16 -2.23 -16.78
CA ASN A 75 2.64 -3.29 -17.67
C ASN A 75 1.64 -3.61 -18.79
N ALA A 76 0.33 -3.65 -18.49
CA ALA A 76 -0.70 -3.84 -19.51
C ALA A 76 -0.68 -2.69 -20.53
N ASN A 77 -0.62 -1.44 -20.05
CA ASN A 77 -0.55 -0.28 -20.94
C ASN A 77 0.71 -0.29 -21.82
N ALA A 78 1.87 -0.65 -21.26
CA ALA A 78 3.12 -0.77 -22.01
C ALA A 78 3.07 -1.87 -23.09
N ALA A 79 2.28 -2.92 -22.87
CA ALA A 79 2.00 -3.97 -23.85
C ALA A 79 0.91 -3.59 -24.88
N GLY A 80 0.33 -2.38 -24.80
CA GLY A 80 -0.76 -1.95 -25.67
C GLY A 80 -2.12 -2.55 -25.29
N GLU A 81 -2.23 -3.15 -24.11
CA GLU A 81 -3.47 -3.70 -23.59
C GLU A 81 -4.21 -2.66 -22.72
N GLY A 82 -5.24 -2.04 -23.29
CA GLY A 82 -6.07 -1.08 -22.56
C GLY A 82 -6.82 -1.74 -21.40
N ARG A 83 -6.45 -1.39 -20.16
CA ARG A 83 -7.12 -1.87 -18.94
C ARG A 83 -7.39 -0.71 -17.97
N PRO A 84 -8.52 -0.74 -17.23
CA PRO A 84 -8.73 0.21 -16.14
C PRO A 84 -7.73 -0.03 -15.01
N PHE A 85 -7.37 1.03 -14.28
CA PHE A 85 -6.49 0.91 -13.10
C PHE A 85 -7.14 0.08 -11.99
N LEU A 86 -8.44 0.31 -11.76
CA LEU A 86 -9.21 -0.47 -10.80
C LEU A 86 -9.81 -1.69 -11.52
N PRO A 87 -9.66 -2.91 -10.98
CA PRO A 87 -10.24 -4.10 -11.57
C PRO A 87 -11.76 -4.05 -11.49
N GLU A 88 -12.43 -4.62 -12.50
CA GLU A 88 -13.88 -4.83 -12.44
C GLU A 88 -14.24 -5.75 -11.26
N PRO A 89 -15.38 -5.53 -10.58
CA PRO A 89 -16.44 -4.54 -10.88
C PRO A 89 -16.24 -3.17 -10.19
N TYR A 90 -15.05 -2.86 -9.69
CA TYR A 90 -14.82 -1.69 -8.85
C TYR A 90 -14.61 -0.40 -9.65
N THR A 91 -14.97 0.72 -9.02
CA THR A 91 -14.82 2.09 -9.55
C THR A 91 -14.20 2.97 -8.48
N TRP A 92 -13.77 4.19 -8.83
CA TRP A 92 -13.31 5.17 -7.82
C TRP A 92 -14.36 5.56 -6.79
N ARG A 93 -15.65 5.27 -7.05
CA ARG A 93 -16.72 5.43 -6.06
C ARG A 93 -16.86 4.22 -5.14
N THR A 94 -16.49 3.03 -5.60
CA THR A 94 -16.71 1.74 -4.92
C THR A 94 -15.41 1.03 -4.52
N TYR A 95 -14.25 1.66 -4.71
CA TYR A 95 -12.95 1.08 -4.34
C TYR A 95 -12.82 0.85 -2.82
N GLY A 96 -13.66 1.48 -2.00
CA GLY A 96 -13.78 1.14 -0.58
C GLY A 96 -14.13 -0.34 -0.38
N ASP A 97 -15.05 -0.88 -1.18
CA ASP A 97 -15.45 -2.29 -1.14
C ASP A 97 -14.31 -3.20 -1.63
N MET A 98 -13.57 -2.75 -2.64
CA MET A 98 -12.34 -3.42 -3.10
C MET A 98 -11.33 -3.51 -1.96
N ASN A 99 -11.09 -2.40 -1.26
CA ASN A 99 -10.14 -2.39 -0.16
C ASN A 99 -10.54 -3.33 0.98
N ILE A 100 -11.84 -3.52 1.23
CA ILE A 100 -12.34 -4.53 2.19
C ILE A 100 -12.04 -5.94 1.67
N ALA A 101 -12.23 -6.21 0.37
CA ALA A 101 -11.87 -7.50 -0.22
C ALA A 101 -10.37 -7.79 -0.13
N LEU A 102 -9.52 -6.78 -0.41
CA LEU A 102 -8.07 -6.86 -0.23
C LEU A 102 -7.69 -7.14 1.23
N TRP A 103 -8.32 -6.44 2.19
CA TRP A 103 -8.11 -6.70 3.60
C TRP A 103 -8.48 -8.15 3.99
N ARG A 104 -9.65 -8.64 3.54
CA ARG A 104 -10.09 -10.03 3.81
C ARG A 104 -9.13 -11.07 3.26
N LYS A 105 -8.56 -10.84 2.07
CA LYS A 105 -7.58 -11.73 1.41
C LYS A 105 -6.34 -12.01 2.28
N HIS A 106 -5.95 -11.07 3.12
CA HIS A 106 -4.68 -11.11 3.86
C HIS A 106 -4.82 -11.40 5.35
N GLN A 107 -5.99 -11.81 5.85
CA GLN A 107 -6.18 -12.08 7.28
C GLN A 107 -5.36 -13.28 7.77
N GLU A 108 -4.96 -14.18 6.88
CA GLU A 108 -4.08 -15.30 7.18
C GLU A 108 -2.60 -15.01 6.87
N THR A 109 -2.28 -13.85 6.27
CA THR A 109 -0.91 -13.45 5.97
C THR A 109 -0.16 -13.08 7.26
N PRO A 110 0.96 -13.74 7.61
CA PRO A 110 1.77 -13.34 8.77
C PRO A 110 2.40 -11.95 8.58
N LEU A 111 2.70 -11.26 9.69
CA LEU A 111 3.32 -9.93 9.63
C LEU A 111 4.65 -9.94 8.86
N GLU A 112 5.50 -10.94 9.07
CA GLU A 112 6.79 -11.05 8.38
C GLU A 112 6.61 -11.25 6.87
N GLU A 113 5.60 -12.01 6.46
CA GLU A 113 5.25 -12.15 5.05
C GLU A 113 4.74 -10.81 4.48
N ALA A 114 3.90 -10.09 5.20
CA ALA A 114 3.42 -8.77 4.80
C ALA A 114 4.55 -7.75 4.62
N ARG A 115 5.61 -7.81 5.45
CA ARG A 115 6.83 -7.00 5.29
C ARG A 115 7.54 -7.34 3.99
N GLY A 116 7.77 -8.62 3.72
CA GLY A 116 8.41 -9.10 2.49
C GLY A 116 7.61 -8.71 1.24
N LEU A 117 6.29 -8.88 1.26
CA LEU A 117 5.38 -8.48 0.18
C LEU A 117 5.47 -6.98 -0.10
N LEU A 118 5.49 -6.14 0.94
CA LEU A 118 5.62 -4.69 0.74
C LEU A 118 7.00 -4.32 0.20
N GLU A 119 8.08 -4.91 0.72
CA GLU A 119 9.44 -4.67 0.23
C GLU A 119 9.60 -5.04 -1.25
N GLU A 120 9.18 -6.25 -1.63
CA GLU A 120 9.25 -6.74 -3.01
C GLU A 120 8.47 -5.81 -3.95
N SER A 121 7.23 -5.50 -3.59
CA SER A 121 6.37 -4.64 -4.42
C SER A 121 6.88 -3.20 -4.51
N HIS A 122 7.46 -2.66 -3.43
CA HIS A 122 8.07 -1.33 -3.45
C HIS A 122 9.27 -1.30 -4.41
N ASN A 123 10.17 -2.27 -4.32
CA ASN A 123 11.33 -2.38 -5.19
C ASN A 123 10.92 -2.54 -6.66
N ALA A 124 9.88 -3.33 -6.94
CA ALA A 124 9.33 -3.47 -8.28
C ALA A 124 8.76 -2.15 -8.83
N VAL A 125 8.05 -1.36 -8.01
CA VAL A 125 7.55 -0.04 -8.42
C VAL A 125 8.69 0.95 -8.66
N MET A 126 9.75 0.93 -7.84
CA MET A 126 10.92 1.78 -8.06
C MET A 126 11.65 1.41 -9.36
N ALA A 127 11.92 0.13 -9.59
CA ALA A 127 12.53 -0.35 -10.82
C ALA A 127 11.69 0.00 -12.06
N LEU A 128 10.35 -0.11 -11.95
CA LEU A 128 9.44 0.33 -13.00
C LEU A 128 9.60 1.83 -13.28
N ALA A 129 9.53 2.68 -12.25
CA ALA A 129 9.66 4.12 -12.40
C ALA A 129 11.02 4.53 -12.98
N GLU A 130 12.10 3.85 -12.58
CA GLU A 130 13.45 4.06 -13.13
C GLU A 130 13.55 3.73 -14.63
N GLY A 131 12.71 2.82 -15.14
CA GLY A 131 12.66 2.46 -16.56
C GLY A 131 12.04 3.50 -17.49
N PHE A 132 11.28 4.48 -16.97
CA PHE A 132 10.64 5.52 -17.79
C PHE A 132 11.53 6.76 -17.95
N SER A 133 11.45 7.43 -19.11
CA SER A 133 12.16 8.67 -19.42
C SER A 133 11.42 9.92 -18.93
#